data_AF-B7IEK4-F1
#
_entry.id   AF-B7IEK4-F1
#
_cell.length_a   1.000
_cell.length_b   1.000
_cell.length_c   1.000
_cell.angle_alpha   90.00
_cell.angle_beta   90.00
_cell.angle_gamma   90.00
#
_symmetry.space_group_name_H-M   'P 1'
#
loop_
_entity.id
_entity.type
_entity.pdbx_description
1 polymer ?
#
loop_
_entity_poly.entity_id
_entity_poly.type
_entity_poly.pdbx_seq_one_letter_code
_entity_poly.pdbx_strand_id
1 'polypeptide(L)'
;MVFKKTTFKYEIAVPFFGFIPDEIMPVWNFYTQNFYLSSYICPECGKLMMKTVFPNDYPFETNDGIKKVPRIFTCGDCKTLHIPAPGYKLSSNNGYYYKAKSDEEFEKIIKKIDKNGSLIGRQNTLYNEN
;
A
#
# COMPACT_ATOMS: atom_id res chain seq x y z
N MET A 1 -4.83 6.73 -13.75
CA MET A 1 -5.12 5.73 -12.70
C MET A 1 -5.97 6.45 -11.66
N VAL A 2 -7.25 6.11 -11.54
CA VAL A 2 -8.16 6.77 -10.59
C VAL A 2 -8.56 5.78 -9.51
N PHE A 3 -8.24 6.10 -8.26
CA PHE A 3 -8.55 5.25 -7.12
C PHE A 3 -10.02 5.38 -6.69
N LYS A 4 -10.64 4.25 -6.41
CA LYS A 4 -12.02 4.16 -5.91
C LYS A 4 -12.02 4.07 -4.38
N LYS A 5 -13.11 4.50 -3.74
CA LYS A 5 -13.24 4.39 -2.28
C LYS A 5 -13.13 2.92 -1.85
N THR A 6 -12.36 2.65 -0.80
CA THR A 6 -12.15 1.28 -0.32
C THR A 6 -13.45 0.70 0.24
N THR A 7 -13.73 -0.56 -0.10
CA THR A 7 -14.75 -1.39 0.54
C THR A 7 -14.12 -2.48 1.42
N PHE A 8 -12.79 -2.58 1.40
CA PHE A 8 -12.03 -3.57 2.12
C PHE A 8 -11.89 -3.26 3.62
N LYS A 9 -11.75 -4.32 4.41
CA LYS A 9 -11.29 -4.27 5.79
C LYS A 9 -9.83 -4.74 5.86
N TYR A 10 -8.95 -3.89 6.33
CA TYR A 10 -7.52 -4.15 6.39
C TYR A 10 -7.11 -4.59 7.79
N GLU A 11 -6.33 -5.67 7.82
CA GLU A 11 -5.79 -6.24 9.03
C GLU A 11 -4.27 -6.23 8.99
N ILE A 12 -3.67 -6.30 10.16
CA ILE A 12 -2.22 -6.33 10.34
C ILE A 12 -1.85 -7.75 10.74
N ALA A 13 -0.85 -8.33 10.07
CA ALA A 13 -0.25 -9.58 10.49
C ALA A 13 0.45 -9.38 11.84
N VAL A 14 0.02 -10.14 12.83
CA VAL A 14 0.67 -10.21 14.14
C VAL A 14 1.63 -11.40 14.10
N PRO A 15 2.95 -11.19 14.17
CA PRO A 15 3.90 -12.29 14.15
C PRO A 15 3.70 -13.19 15.37
N PHE A 16 3.62 -14.50 15.16
CA PHE A 16 3.53 -15.50 16.23
C PHE A 16 4.96 -15.96 16.58
N PHE A 17 5.43 -15.67 17.79
CA PHE A 17 6.83 -15.91 18.20
C PHE A 17 7.88 -15.30 17.27
N GLY A 18 7.59 -14.14 16.66
CA GLY A 18 8.51 -13.46 15.74
C GLY A 18 8.59 -14.08 14.34
N PHE A 19 7.78 -15.11 14.05
CA PHE A 19 7.71 -15.75 12.74
C PHE A 19 6.47 -15.30 11.97
N ILE A 20 6.62 -15.16 10.65
CA ILE A 20 5.56 -14.90 9.67
C ILE A 20 5.48 -16.16 8.80
N PRO A 21 4.32 -16.85 8.73
CA PRO A 21 4.16 -18.03 7.90
C PRO A 21 4.41 -17.76 6.41
N ASP A 22 5.03 -18.73 5.73
CA ASP A 22 5.31 -18.64 4.29
C ASP A 22 4.02 -18.51 3.47
N GLU A 23 2.89 -19.04 3.96
CA GLU A 23 1.61 -18.93 3.25
C GLU A 23 1.10 -17.49 3.15
N ILE A 24 1.56 -16.58 4.01
CA ILE A 24 1.17 -15.16 3.96
C ILE A 24 2.28 -14.28 3.38
N MET A 25 3.39 -14.83 2.91
CA MET A 25 4.46 -14.03 2.31
C MET A 25 4.00 -13.31 1.03
N PRO A 26 4.53 -12.11 0.74
CA PRO A 26 4.11 -11.36 -0.44
C PRO A 26 4.55 -12.07 -1.73
N VAL A 27 3.71 -12.01 -2.76
CA VAL A 27 4.13 -12.36 -4.14
C VAL A 27 4.76 -11.14 -4.78
N TRP A 28 6.03 -11.21 -5.14
CA TRP A 28 6.76 -10.08 -5.74
C TRP A 28 7.84 -10.57 -6.72
N ASN A 29 7.61 -10.37 -8.02
CA ASN A 29 8.40 -11.02 -9.07
C ASN A 29 9.29 -10.06 -9.87
N PHE A 30 9.46 -8.82 -9.41
CA PHE A 30 10.29 -7.83 -10.09
C PHE A 30 11.01 -6.94 -9.08
N TYR A 31 12.11 -6.34 -9.53
CA TYR A 31 12.98 -5.55 -8.67
C TYR A 31 12.44 -4.12 -8.43
N THR A 32 12.56 -3.67 -7.18
CA THR A 32 12.21 -2.33 -6.70
C THR A 32 13.20 -1.91 -5.62
N GLN A 33 13.58 -0.64 -5.56
CA GLN A 33 14.56 -0.14 -4.60
C GLN A 33 13.93 0.38 -3.30
N ASN A 34 12.69 0.89 -3.38
CA ASN A 34 12.03 1.62 -2.32
C ASN A 34 10.77 0.92 -1.79
N PHE A 35 10.46 -0.27 -2.29
CA PHE A 35 9.41 -1.12 -1.72
C PHE A 35 9.99 -2.12 -0.72
N TYR A 36 9.29 -2.26 0.40
CA TYR A 36 9.63 -3.17 1.48
C TYR A 36 8.37 -3.78 2.09
N LEU A 37 8.54 -4.83 2.88
CA LEU A 37 7.42 -5.57 3.47
C LEU A 37 6.55 -4.66 4.35
N SER A 38 5.24 -4.72 4.14
CA SER A 38 4.24 -4.13 5.02
C SER A 38 3.81 -5.13 6.08
N SER A 39 3.31 -4.64 7.21
CA SER A 39 2.61 -5.47 8.19
C SER A 39 1.15 -5.73 7.80
N TYR A 40 0.62 -5.06 6.75
CA TYR A 40 -0.76 -5.23 6.32
C TYR A 40 -0.94 -6.44 5.41
N ILE A 41 -2.05 -7.14 5.64
CA ILE A 41 -2.49 -8.28 4.84
C ILE A 41 -3.43 -7.77 3.74
N CYS A 42 -3.30 -8.34 2.54
CA CYS A 42 -4.21 -8.10 1.43
C CYS A 42 -5.59 -8.69 1.77
N PRO A 43 -6.67 -7.89 1.75
CA PRO A 43 -8.01 -8.33 2.09
C PRO A 43 -8.64 -9.28 1.05
N GLU A 44 -8.05 -9.39 -0.13
CA GLU A 44 -8.54 -10.27 -1.20
C GLU A 44 -7.93 -11.68 -1.12
N CYS A 45 -6.61 -11.80 -0.92
CA CYS A 45 -5.92 -13.09 -1.00
C CYS A 45 -5.18 -13.52 0.29
N GLY A 46 -5.17 -12.70 1.34
CA GLY A 46 -4.51 -13.04 2.59
C GLY A 46 -2.97 -12.97 2.57
N LYS A 47 -2.36 -12.57 1.44
CA LYS A 47 -0.91 -12.34 1.35
C LYS A 47 -0.51 -10.99 1.94
N LEU A 48 0.67 -10.90 2.51
CA LEU A 48 1.27 -9.63 2.94
C LEU A 48 1.44 -8.70 1.75
N MET A 49 1.25 -7.41 2.00
CA MET A 49 1.47 -6.37 1.01
C MET A 49 2.89 -5.83 1.08
N MET A 50 3.38 -5.33 -0.04
CA MET A 50 4.55 -4.47 -0.09
C MET A 50 4.11 -3.02 0.14
N LYS A 51 5.02 -2.16 0.58
CA LYS A 51 4.75 -0.73 0.73
C LYS A 51 5.97 0.10 0.38
N THR A 52 5.72 1.36 0.05
CA THR A 52 6.73 2.41 0.05
C THR A 52 6.18 3.65 0.76
N VAL A 53 7.08 4.52 1.18
CA VAL A 53 6.78 5.80 1.82
C VAL A 53 7.30 6.94 0.94
N PHE A 54 6.72 8.11 1.07
CA PHE A 54 7.12 9.30 0.33
C PHE A 54 7.66 10.37 1.28
N PRO A 55 8.85 10.95 1.04
CA PRO A 55 9.39 12.02 1.88
C PRO A 55 8.44 13.24 1.94
N ASN A 56 7.82 13.55 0.81
CA ASN A 56 6.74 14.53 0.67
C ASN A 56 5.46 13.80 0.24
N ASP A 57 4.29 14.24 0.72
CA ASP A 57 3.03 13.56 0.39
C ASP A 57 2.82 13.47 -1.13
N TYR A 58 2.65 12.25 -1.62
CA TYR A 58 2.52 11.98 -3.04
C TYR A 58 1.06 12.08 -3.48
N PRO A 59 0.75 12.79 -4.58
CA PRO A 59 -0.62 12.95 -5.05
C PRO A 59 -1.12 11.71 -5.80
N PHE A 60 -2.33 11.28 -5.48
CA PHE A 60 -3.09 10.27 -6.21
C PHE A 60 -4.45 10.81 -6.62
N GLU A 61 -4.84 10.54 -7.87
CA GLU A 61 -6.19 10.82 -8.34
C GLU A 61 -7.18 9.82 -7.73
N THR A 62 -8.27 10.32 -7.15
CA THR A 62 -9.36 9.52 -6.61
C THR A 62 -10.69 10.02 -7.13
N ASN A 63 -11.76 9.25 -6.97
CA ASN A 63 -13.12 9.70 -7.27
C ASN A 63 -13.55 10.94 -6.45
N ASP A 64 -12.89 11.22 -5.31
CA ASP A 64 -13.15 12.38 -4.45
C ASP A 64 -12.12 13.51 -4.66
N GLY A 65 -11.47 13.53 -5.83
CA GLY A 65 -10.39 14.46 -6.19
C GLY A 65 -8.99 13.97 -5.80
N ILE A 66 -8.00 14.85 -5.91
CA ILE A 66 -6.60 14.53 -5.61
C ILE A 66 -6.40 14.38 -4.09
N LYS A 67 -5.82 13.26 -3.66
CA LYS A 67 -5.41 13.02 -2.27
C LYS A 67 -3.90 12.91 -2.20
N LYS A 68 -3.28 13.63 -1.26
CA LYS A 68 -1.84 13.56 -1.00
C LYS A 68 -1.61 12.67 0.22
N VAL A 69 -0.82 11.62 0.07
CA VAL A 69 -0.60 10.63 1.13
C VAL A 69 0.88 10.32 1.31
N PRO A 70 1.32 9.96 2.53
CA PRO A 70 2.74 9.73 2.82
C PRO A 70 3.21 8.32 2.45
N ARG A 71 2.30 7.43 2.01
CA ARG A 71 2.61 6.01 1.76
C ARG A 71 1.54 5.33 0.94
N ILE A 72 1.93 4.21 0.33
CA ILE A 72 1.04 3.33 -0.42
C ILE A 72 1.37 1.87 -0.12
N PHE A 73 0.36 1.02 -0.18
CA PHE A 73 0.46 -0.42 0.04
C PHE A 73 0.00 -1.16 -1.22
N THR A 74 0.64 -2.27 -1.56
CA THR A 74 0.42 -2.95 -2.82
C THR A 74 0.44 -4.47 -2.65
N CYS A 75 -0.50 -5.16 -3.27
CA CYS A 75 -0.51 -6.61 -3.35
C CYS A 75 0.00 -7.03 -4.73
N GLY A 76 1.13 -7.76 -4.77
CA GLY A 76 1.69 -8.25 -6.03
C GLY A 76 0.98 -9.49 -6.59
N ASP A 77 0.11 -10.13 -5.80
CA ASP A 77 -0.74 -11.23 -6.23
C ASP A 77 -2.04 -10.70 -6.88
N CYS A 78 -2.83 -9.92 -6.13
CA CYS A 78 -4.09 -9.32 -6.63
C CYS A 78 -3.89 -8.11 -7.57
N LYS A 79 -2.66 -7.63 -7.73
CA LYS A 79 -2.29 -6.44 -8.52
C LYS A 79 -3.04 -5.17 -8.09
N THR A 80 -3.26 -5.05 -6.78
CA THR A 80 -3.97 -3.93 -6.18
C THR A 80 -3.03 -2.96 -5.47
N LEU A 81 -3.45 -1.71 -5.43
CA LEU A 81 -2.79 -0.63 -4.73
C LEU A 81 -3.80 0.03 -3.78
N HIS A 82 -3.35 0.38 -2.59
CA HIS A 82 -4.18 0.83 -1.49
C HIS A 82 -3.53 2.04 -0.81
N ILE A 83 -4.30 3.11 -0.65
CA ILE A 83 -3.89 4.32 0.05
C ILE A 83 -4.88 4.62 1.18
N PRO A 84 -4.42 4.98 2.39
CA PRO A 84 -5.33 5.50 3.40
C PRO A 84 -5.79 6.92 3.03
N ALA A 85 -6.89 7.38 3.61
CA ALA A 85 -7.22 8.79 3.59
C ALA A 85 -6.11 9.61 4.29
N PRO A 86 -5.88 10.88 3.89
CA PRO A 86 -4.88 11.73 4.55
C PRO A 86 -5.10 11.80 6.06
N GLY A 87 -4.04 11.55 6.84
CA GLY A 87 -4.09 11.53 8.31
C GLY A 87 -4.52 10.19 8.95
N TYR A 88 -4.89 9.17 8.16
CA TYR A 88 -5.34 7.88 8.68
C TYR A 88 -4.33 6.74 8.44
N LYS A 89 -4.49 5.66 9.20
CA LYS A 89 -3.86 4.36 8.91
C LYS A 89 -4.71 3.59 7.90
N LEU A 90 -4.11 2.58 7.27
CA LEU A 90 -4.86 1.69 6.37
C LEU A 90 -5.89 0.86 7.16
N SER A 91 -5.55 0.45 8.39
CA SER A 91 -6.45 -0.26 9.33
C SER A 91 -7.67 0.55 9.75
N SER A 92 -7.67 1.88 9.54
CA SER A 92 -8.86 2.70 9.77
C SER A 92 -9.97 2.43 8.75
N ASN A 93 -9.72 1.57 7.73
CA ASN A 93 -10.66 1.19 6.68
C ASN A 93 -11.26 2.38 5.93
N ASN A 94 -10.55 3.50 5.97
CA ASN A 94 -10.90 4.75 5.32
C ASN A 94 -9.78 5.12 4.35
N GLY A 95 -10.08 5.02 3.06
CA GLY A 95 -9.10 5.22 2.02
C GLY A 95 -9.61 4.79 0.66
N TYR A 96 -8.67 4.46 -0.21
CA TYR A 96 -8.94 4.19 -1.61
C TYR A 96 -8.10 3.04 -2.13
N TYR A 97 -8.58 2.41 -3.20
CA TYR A 97 -7.86 1.35 -3.88
C TYR A 97 -7.92 1.49 -5.41
N TYR A 98 -6.94 0.91 -6.07
CA TYR A 98 -6.90 0.72 -7.52
C TYR A 98 -6.50 -0.72 -7.82
N LYS A 99 -7.11 -1.33 -8.83
CA LYS A 99 -6.73 -2.65 -9.34
C LYS A 99 -6.21 -2.48 -10.75
N ALA A 100 -4.97 -2.90 -10.99
CA ALA A 100 -4.40 -2.89 -12.33
C ALA A 100 -5.15 -3.90 -13.22
N LYS A 101 -5.22 -3.62 -14.52
CA LYS A 101 -5.92 -4.45 -15.51
C LYS A 101 -5.06 -5.61 -16.00
N SER A 102 -3.75 -5.52 -15.82
CA SER A 102 -2.79 -6.57 -16.19
C SER A 102 -1.53 -6.48 -15.33
N ASP A 103 -0.76 -7.57 -15.34
CA ASP A 103 0.56 -7.66 -14.69
C ASP A 103 1.54 -6.61 -15.23
N GLU A 104 1.53 -6.36 -16.53
CA GLU A 104 2.36 -5.33 -17.16
C GLU A 104 1.99 -3.91 -16.71
N GLU A 105 0.69 -3.62 -16.58
CA GLU A 105 0.24 -2.33 -16.07
C GLU A 105 0.67 -2.17 -14.61
N PHE A 106 0.49 -3.22 -13.80
CA PHE A 106 0.91 -3.23 -12.41
C PHE A 106 2.40 -2.93 -12.28
N GLU A 107 3.26 -3.67 -12.99
CA GLU A 107 4.71 -3.46 -12.94
C GLU A 107 5.10 -2.03 -13.38
N LYS A 108 4.49 -1.49 -14.44
CA LYS A 108 4.72 -0.11 -14.89
C LYS A 108 4.34 0.91 -13.82
N ILE A 109 3.20 0.72 -13.16
CA ILE A 109 2.74 1.59 -12.08
C ILE A 109 3.71 1.52 -10.89
N ILE A 110 4.08 0.30 -10.48
CA ILE A 110 5.00 0.12 -9.34
C ILE A 110 6.36 0.73 -9.63
N LYS A 111 6.95 0.53 -10.81
CA LYS A 111 8.22 1.16 -11.20
C LYS A 111 8.14 2.69 -11.20
N LYS A 112 7.00 3.28 -11.56
CA LYS A 112 6.79 4.74 -11.48
C LYS A 112 6.74 5.22 -10.02
N ILE A 113 6.03 4.48 -9.17
CA ILE A 113 5.90 4.79 -7.74
C ILE A 113 7.25 4.64 -7.04
N ASP A 114 7.99 3.56 -7.33
CA ASP A 114 9.30 3.24 -6.75
C ASP A 114 10.31 4.38 -6.95
N LYS A 115 10.33 5.02 -8.13
CA LYS A 115 11.17 6.20 -8.43
C LYS A 115 10.89 7.41 -7.54
N ASN A 116 9.68 7.52 -6.99
CA ASN A 116 9.27 8.62 -6.11
C ASN A 116 9.23 8.20 -4.63
N GLY A 117 9.30 6.91 -4.36
CA GLY A 117 9.26 6.33 -3.04
C GLY A 117 10.60 6.46 -2.31
N SER A 118 10.59 6.03 -1.06
CA SER A 118 11.74 5.98 -0.17
C SER A 118 11.58 4.81 0.81
N LEU A 119 12.69 4.38 1.40
CA LEU A 119 12.72 3.52 2.57
C LEU A 119 12.64 4.31 3.88
N ILE A 120 12.89 5.63 3.83
CA ILE A 120 12.92 6.50 4.99
C ILE A 120 11.54 7.11 5.19
N GLY A 121 10.85 6.67 6.23
CA GLY A 121 9.55 7.23 6.62
C GLY A 121 9.65 8.66 7.13
N ARG A 122 8.50 9.35 7.19
CA ARG A 122 8.39 10.64 7.88
C ARG A 122 8.77 10.51 9.36
N GLN A 123 9.63 11.40 9.83
CA GLN A 123 9.76 11.67 11.26
C GLN A 123 8.52 12.46 11.73
N ASN A 124 7.93 12.09 12.87
CA ASN A 124 6.79 12.78 13.50
C ASN A 124 5.45 12.76 12.73
N THR A 125 4.99 11.59 12.26
CA THR A 125 3.65 11.48 11.65
C THR A 125 2.55 11.56 12.72
N LEU A 126 1.75 12.64 12.69
CA LEU A 126 0.52 12.77 13.49
C LEU A 126 -0.63 12.07 12.77
N TYR A 127 -1.39 11.25 13.50
CA TYR A 127 -2.60 10.59 13.00
C TYR A 127 -3.83 11.27 13.56
N ASN A 128 -4.85 11.44 12.73
CA ASN A 128 -6.17 11.89 13.16
C ASN A 128 -6.97 10.68 13.63
N GLU A 129 -6.60 10.11 14.77
CA GLU A 129 -7.33 9.02 15.43
C GLU A 129 -8.04 9.62 16.65
N ASN A 130 -9.38 9.50 16.69
CA ASN A 130 -10.21 9.73 17.87
C ASN A 130 -10.42 8.42 18.62
#